data_AF-A0A1B6CPU9-F1
#
_entry.id   AF-A0A1B6CPU9-F1
#
_cell.length_a   1.000
_cell.length_b   1.000
_cell.length_c   1.000
_cell.angle_alpha   90.00
_cell.angle_beta   90.00
_cell.angle_gamma   90.00
#
_symmetry.space_group_name_H-M   'P 1'
#
loop_
_entity.id
_entity.type
_entity.pdbx_description
1 polymer ?
#
loop_
_entity_poly.entity_id
_entity_poly.type
_entity_poly.pdbx_seq_one_letter_code
_entity_poly.pdbx_strand_id
1 'polypeptide(L)'
;PGSLPKINIDRIESPIVPEEIESKEEEEPAEEKVQKVFFFWEPKGCLKEREDFSLYIFPPDHQFRQSCEKFVEQKWFDNVVLLFIALNCITLAMERPNIPPDSQERLFLSTANYVFTVVFALEMFVKVVAAGMLYGHNAYFTSGWNIMDGSLVIISIIDLLMSLISESSPRIFGILRVFRLLRSLRPLRVINRAPGLKLVVQTLLSSLRPIGNIVVICWTFFIIFGILGVQLFKGTFYYCDGPNIKHVRNKTDCIADKR
;
A
#
# COMPACT_ATOMS: atom_id res chain seq x y z
N PRO A 1 -41.59 26.80 72.74
CA PRO A 1 -42.50 25.73 72.25
C PRO A 1 -43.40 26.25 71.12
N GLY A 2 -43.06 25.91 69.87
CA GLY A 2 -43.76 26.33 68.65
C GLY A 2 -42.80 26.31 67.45
N SER A 3 -43.28 25.85 66.29
CA SER A 3 -42.56 25.07 65.27
C SER A 3 -42.31 25.76 63.90
N LEU A 4 -41.16 25.44 63.26
CA LEU A 4 -40.83 25.30 61.80
C LEU A 4 -40.96 26.52 60.85
N PRO A 5 -40.33 26.58 59.63
CA PRO A 5 -39.62 25.53 58.87
C PRO A 5 -38.21 25.86 58.29
N LYS A 6 -37.63 24.84 57.63
CA LYS A 6 -36.30 24.68 57.00
C LYS A 6 -36.00 25.58 55.79
N ILE A 7 -34.73 25.96 55.57
CA ILE A 7 -34.11 26.14 54.24
C ILE A 7 -32.64 25.70 54.28
N ASN A 8 -32.22 24.92 53.28
CA ASN A 8 -30.92 24.26 53.11
C ASN A 8 -29.88 25.25 52.52
N ILE A 9 -28.67 25.34 53.09
CA ILE A 9 -27.58 26.21 52.62
C ILE A 9 -26.26 25.44 52.65
N ASP A 10 -26.02 24.62 51.62
CA ASP A 10 -24.66 24.26 51.19
C ASP A 10 -24.36 25.05 49.92
N ARG A 11 -23.94 26.30 50.08
CA ARG A 11 -23.38 27.13 49.00
C ARG A 11 -22.57 28.27 49.59
N ILE A 12 -21.25 28.08 49.75
CA ILE A 12 -20.27 29.19 49.66
C ILE A 12 -19.00 28.67 48.95
N GLU A 13 -18.86 29.15 47.72
CA GLU A 13 -17.70 29.32 46.83
C GLU A 13 -16.27 29.10 47.39
N SER A 14 -15.44 28.46 46.56
CA SER A 14 -14.08 28.95 46.28
C SER A 14 -13.82 28.89 44.75
N PRO A 15 -12.94 29.76 44.21
CA PRO A 15 -13.05 30.24 42.84
C PRO A 15 -12.25 29.45 41.80
N ILE A 16 -12.72 29.66 40.57
CA ILE A 16 -12.25 29.24 39.25
C ILE A 16 -10.72 29.36 39.08
N VAL A 17 -10.07 28.26 38.70
CA VAL A 17 -8.80 28.22 37.95
C VAL A 17 -9.10 27.48 36.64
N PRO A 18 -8.82 28.05 35.46
CA PRO A 18 -9.13 27.41 34.19
C PRO A 18 -8.18 26.22 33.97
N GLU A 19 -8.76 25.03 33.88
CA GLU A 19 -8.08 23.81 33.46
C GLU A 19 -7.70 23.97 31.98
N GLU A 20 -6.41 23.85 31.69
CA GLU A 20 -5.86 23.88 30.34
C GLU A 20 -6.58 22.85 29.47
N ILE A 21 -7.19 23.32 28.39
CA ILE A 21 -7.73 22.47 27.33
C ILE A 21 -6.51 21.88 26.61
N GLU A 22 -6.03 20.75 27.13
CA GLU A 22 -5.12 19.87 26.40
C GLU A 22 -5.90 19.30 25.22
N SER A 23 -5.74 19.92 24.06
CA SER A 23 -6.24 19.43 22.79
C SER A 23 -5.57 18.09 22.50
N LYS A 24 -6.20 17.00 22.96
CA LYS A 24 -5.98 15.67 22.40
C LYS A 24 -6.43 15.72 20.94
N GLU A 25 -5.48 16.01 20.05
CA GLU A 25 -5.57 15.52 18.67
C GLU A 25 -5.54 13.99 18.75
N GLU A 26 -6.71 13.38 18.91
CA GLU A 26 -6.92 11.98 18.55
C GLU A 26 -6.66 11.86 17.06
N GLU A 27 -5.41 11.57 16.74
CA GLU A 27 -4.95 11.46 15.38
C GLU A 27 -5.49 10.14 14.80
N GLU A 28 -6.66 10.22 14.16
CA GLU A 28 -7.38 9.11 13.52
C GLU A 28 -6.43 8.20 12.68
N PRO A 29 -6.65 6.87 12.67
CA PRO A 29 -5.92 5.91 11.84
C PRO A 29 -5.82 6.36 10.37
N ALA A 30 -4.66 6.19 9.74
CA ALA A 30 -4.43 6.58 8.34
C ALA A 30 -5.42 5.91 7.35
N GLU A 31 -6.03 4.79 7.73
CA GLU A 31 -7.13 4.14 6.99
C GLU A 31 -8.38 5.03 6.91
N GLU A 32 -8.72 5.80 7.95
CA GLU A 32 -9.85 6.75 7.94
C GLU A 32 -9.58 7.96 7.06
N LYS A 33 -8.33 8.46 6.99
CA LYS A 33 -7.97 9.56 6.08
C LYS A 33 -8.11 9.15 4.61
N VAL A 34 -7.74 7.92 4.25
CA VAL A 34 -7.96 7.41 2.89
C VAL A 34 -9.46 7.28 2.59
N GLN A 35 -10.26 6.81 3.56
CA GLN A 35 -11.72 6.81 3.46
C GLN A 35 -12.30 8.21 3.25
N LYS A 36 -11.90 9.21 4.05
CA LYS A 36 -12.39 10.59 3.95
C LYS A 36 -11.99 11.28 2.64
N VAL A 37 -10.80 11.00 2.11
CA VAL A 37 -10.36 11.54 0.80
C VAL A 37 -11.17 10.93 -0.35
N PHE A 38 -11.54 9.65 -0.28
CA PHE A 38 -12.45 9.02 -1.25
C PHE A 38 -13.91 9.47 -1.08
N PHE A 39 -14.33 9.80 0.14
CA PHE A 39 -15.69 10.27 0.44
C PHE A 39 -16.02 11.66 -0.12
N PHE A 40 -15.02 12.43 -0.60
CA PHE A 40 -15.24 13.75 -1.18
C PHE A 40 -15.93 13.70 -2.58
N TRP A 41 -16.00 12.53 -3.21
CA TRP A 41 -16.74 12.32 -4.47
C TRP A 41 -18.16 11.80 -4.21
N GLU A 42 -18.96 12.55 -3.48
CA GLU A 42 -20.38 12.23 -3.27
C GLU A 42 -21.23 12.94 -4.37
N PRO A 43 -21.77 12.23 -5.38
CA PRO A 43 -22.67 12.85 -6.35
C PRO A 43 -24.02 13.11 -5.66
N LYS A 44 -24.44 14.37 -5.57
CA LYS A 44 -25.74 14.74 -5.00
C LYS A 44 -26.90 14.26 -5.89
N GLY A 45 -27.90 13.61 -5.28
CA GLY A 45 -29.25 13.41 -5.86
C GLY A 45 -29.68 11.96 -6.03
N CYS A 46 -30.49 11.71 -7.07
CA CYS A 46 -31.24 10.49 -7.44
C CYS A 46 -30.47 9.13 -7.41
N LEU A 47 -29.15 9.17 -7.18
CA LEU A 47 -28.25 8.03 -7.02
C LEU A 47 -28.38 7.30 -5.67
N LYS A 48 -28.98 7.95 -4.66
CA LYS A 48 -29.18 7.40 -3.30
C LYS A 48 -30.13 6.20 -3.24
N GLU A 49 -31.01 6.04 -4.23
CA GLU A 49 -31.98 4.93 -4.28
C GLU A 49 -31.46 3.73 -5.09
N ARG A 50 -30.24 3.82 -5.65
CA ARG A 50 -29.57 2.77 -6.42
C ARG A 50 -28.35 2.17 -5.70
N GLU A 51 -28.24 2.39 -4.40
CA GLU A 51 -27.10 1.97 -3.57
C GLU A 51 -26.94 0.45 -3.45
N ASP A 52 -27.94 -0.35 -3.83
CA ASP A 52 -27.86 -1.82 -3.70
C ASP A 52 -27.49 -2.57 -4.99
N PHE A 53 -27.27 -1.85 -6.10
CA PHE A 53 -27.01 -2.44 -7.41
C PHE A 53 -25.51 -2.66 -7.64
N SER A 54 -25.06 -3.91 -7.60
CA SER A 54 -23.81 -4.30 -8.25
C SER A 54 -23.93 -4.01 -9.76
N LEU A 55 -23.03 -3.18 -10.28
CA LEU A 55 -22.89 -2.94 -11.73
C LEU A 55 -24.05 -2.19 -12.41
N TYR A 56 -24.91 -1.49 -11.65
CA TYR A 56 -26.08 -0.78 -12.20
C TYR A 56 -27.10 -1.66 -12.96
N ILE A 57 -26.89 -2.98 -12.95
CA ILE A 57 -27.61 -3.99 -13.75
C ILE A 57 -28.21 -5.10 -12.87
N PHE A 58 -27.64 -5.43 -11.71
CA PHE A 58 -28.11 -6.55 -10.88
C PHE A 58 -28.68 -6.10 -9.52
N PRO A 59 -29.97 -6.35 -9.22
CA PRO A 59 -30.57 -6.07 -7.92
C PRO A 59 -30.02 -7.02 -6.82
N PRO A 60 -30.11 -6.63 -5.53
CA PRO A 60 -29.63 -7.39 -4.38
C PRO A 60 -30.25 -8.80 -4.23
N ASP A 61 -31.41 -9.05 -4.84
CA ASP A 61 -32.14 -10.33 -4.78
C ASP A 61 -31.76 -11.38 -5.85
N HIS A 62 -30.78 -11.10 -6.72
CA HIS A 62 -30.43 -12.06 -7.76
C HIS A 62 -29.64 -13.25 -7.17
N GLN A 63 -30.14 -14.48 -7.38
CA GLN A 63 -29.55 -15.73 -6.85
C GLN A 63 -28.06 -15.90 -7.17
N PHE A 64 -27.59 -15.30 -8.26
CA PHE A 64 -26.18 -15.28 -8.63
C PHE A 64 -25.29 -14.57 -7.60
N ARG A 65 -25.71 -13.40 -7.07
CA ARG A 65 -24.93 -12.65 -6.07
C ARG A 65 -24.85 -13.39 -4.76
N GLN A 66 -25.98 -13.93 -4.28
CA GLN A 66 -26.03 -14.75 -3.07
C GLN A 66 -25.22 -16.04 -3.22
N SER A 67 -25.20 -16.65 -4.42
CA SER A 67 -24.35 -17.82 -4.68
C SER A 67 -22.86 -17.45 -4.70
N CYS A 68 -22.48 -16.30 -5.26
CA CYS A 68 -21.10 -15.81 -5.23
C CYS A 68 -20.65 -15.46 -3.80
N GLU A 69 -21.51 -14.84 -3.01
CA GLU A 69 -21.25 -14.53 -1.60
C GLU A 69 -21.03 -15.81 -0.79
N LYS A 70 -21.96 -16.77 -0.89
CA LYS A 70 -21.82 -18.11 -0.28
C LYS A 70 -20.58 -18.86 -0.75
N PHE A 71 -20.09 -18.59 -1.96
CA PHE A 71 -18.87 -19.20 -2.50
C PHE A 71 -17.61 -18.56 -1.93
N VAL A 72 -17.57 -17.23 -1.81
CA VAL A 72 -16.44 -16.46 -1.26
C VAL A 72 -16.30 -16.66 0.25
N GLU A 73 -17.41 -16.83 0.98
CA GLU A 73 -17.38 -17.07 2.43
C GLU A 73 -16.83 -18.46 2.83
N GLN A 74 -16.68 -19.37 1.87
CA GLN A 74 -16.18 -20.69 2.17
C GLN A 74 -14.70 -20.68 2.57
N LYS A 75 -14.37 -21.28 3.70
CA LYS A 75 -12.97 -21.41 4.18
C LYS A 75 -12.04 -22.12 3.18
N TRP A 76 -12.57 -23.02 2.35
CA TRP A 76 -11.77 -23.70 1.33
C TRP A 76 -11.32 -22.75 0.21
N PHE A 77 -12.13 -21.72 -0.10
CA PHE A 77 -11.80 -20.72 -1.11
C PHE A 77 -10.56 -19.93 -0.71
N ASP A 78 -10.51 -19.44 0.53
CA ASP A 78 -9.35 -18.72 1.05
C ASP A 78 -8.09 -19.60 1.08
N ASN A 79 -8.22 -20.88 1.46
CA ASN A 79 -7.10 -21.82 1.44
C ASN A 79 -6.58 -22.09 0.02
N VAL A 80 -7.47 -22.19 -0.97
CA VAL A 80 -7.10 -22.37 -2.38
C VAL A 80 -6.39 -21.13 -2.90
N VAL A 81 -6.91 -19.94 -2.62
CA VAL A 81 -6.25 -18.68 -3.02
C VAL A 81 -4.88 -18.56 -2.37
N LEU A 82 -4.74 -18.91 -1.09
CA LEU A 82 -3.48 -18.93 -0.37
C LEU A 82 -2.47 -19.91 -1.01
N LEU A 83 -2.93 -21.09 -1.43
CA LEU A 83 -2.11 -22.06 -2.15
C LEU A 83 -1.60 -21.48 -3.47
N PHE A 84 -2.46 -20.81 -4.26
CA PHE A 84 -2.04 -20.15 -5.49
C PHE A 84 -1.04 -19.02 -5.25
N ILE A 85 -1.19 -18.26 -4.16
CA ILE A 85 -0.18 -17.24 -3.76
C ILE A 85 1.16 -17.93 -3.46
N ALA A 86 1.15 -19.01 -2.68
CA ALA A 86 2.38 -19.75 -2.34
C ALA A 86 3.07 -20.32 -3.58
N LEU A 87 2.31 -20.94 -4.50
CA LEU A 87 2.83 -21.44 -5.77
C LEU A 87 3.41 -20.30 -6.62
N ASN A 88 2.76 -19.13 -6.65
CA ASN A 88 3.29 -17.97 -7.37
C ASN A 88 4.62 -17.49 -6.77
N CYS A 89 4.75 -17.45 -5.43
CA CYS A 89 6.02 -17.13 -4.77
C CYS A 89 7.14 -18.12 -5.14
N ILE A 90 6.83 -19.42 -5.23
CA ILE A 90 7.80 -20.44 -5.65
C ILE A 90 8.25 -20.17 -7.09
N THR A 91 7.32 -19.89 -8.01
CA THR A 91 7.67 -19.57 -9.40
C THR A 91 8.50 -18.29 -9.53
N LEU A 92 8.25 -17.30 -8.67
CA LEU A 92 9.04 -16.08 -8.61
C LEU A 92 10.47 -16.35 -8.10
N ALA A 93 10.61 -17.20 -7.09
CA ALA A 93 11.92 -17.59 -6.54
C ALA A 93 12.75 -18.42 -7.53
N MET A 94 12.09 -19.18 -8.42
CA MET A 94 12.75 -19.93 -9.50
C MET A 94 13.23 -19.02 -10.65
N GLU A 95 12.72 -17.79 -10.78
CA GLU A 95 13.09 -16.91 -11.88
C GLU A 95 14.56 -16.44 -11.75
N ARG A 96 15.41 -16.87 -12.69
CA ARG A 96 16.83 -16.51 -12.76
C ARG A 96 17.10 -15.68 -14.02
N PRO A 97 17.99 -14.67 -13.97
CA PRO A 97 18.31 -13.85 -15.15
C PRO A 97 19.01 -14.64 -16.26
N ASN A 98 19.70 -15.72 -15.94
CA ASN A 98 20.51 -16.52 -16.87
C ASN A 98 19.73 -17.64 -17.59
N ILE A 99 18.39 -17.62 -17.58
CA ILE A 99 17.58 -18.66 -18.24
C ILE A 99 17.54 -18.38 -19.75
N PRO A 100 17.97 -19.34 -20.61
CA PRO A 100 17.91 -19.20 -22.05
C PRO A 100 16.48 -18.93 -22.54
N PRO A 101 16.28 -18.07 -23.54
CA PRO A 101 14.95 -17.69 -24.00
C PRO A 101 14.11 -18.88 -24.53
N ASP A 102 14.76 -19.90 -25.10
CA ASP A 102 14.10 -21.07 -25.72
C ASP A 102 13.97 -22.29 -24.80
N SER A 103 14.30 -22.15 -23.50
CA SER A 103 14.21 -23.27 -22.56
C SER A 103 12.78 -23.52 -22.09
N GLN A 104 12.44 -24.80 -21.89
CA GLN A 104 11.15 -25.24 -21.34
C GLN A 104 10.85 -24.59 -19.98
N GLU A 105 11.87 -24.27 -19.20
CA GLU A 105 11.77 -23.55 -17.93
C GLU A 105 11.17 -22.15 -18.11
N ARG A 106 11.58 -21.40 -19.15
CA ARG A 106 11.05 -20.06 -19.43
C ARG A 106 9.58 -20.13 -19.83
N LEU A 107 9.22 -21.09 -20.68
CA LEU A 107 7.85 -21.32 -21.12
C LEU A 107 6.96 -21.71 -19.94
N PHE A 108 7.43 -22.59 -19.06
CA PHE A 108 6.71 -22.99 -17.84
C PHE A 108 6.48 -21.79 -16.91
N LEU A 109 7.52 -20.99 -16.63
CA LEU A 109 7.41 -19.80 -15.78
C LEU A 109 6.45 -18.76 -16.38
N SER A 110 6.49 -18.54 -17.71
CA SER A 110 5.58 -17.62 -18.39
C SER A 110 4.12 -18.11 -18.31
N THR A 111 3.91 -19.40 -18.57
CA THR A 111 2.58 -20.03 -18.53
C THR A 111 2.01 -20.01 -17.11
N ALA A 112 2.83 -20.34 -16.11
CA ALA A 112 2.43 -20.29 -14.70
C ALA A 112 2.02 -18.88 -14.27
N ASN A 113 2.83 -17.86 -14.61
CA ASN A 113 2.50 -16.46 -14.34
C ASN A 113 1.19 -16.00 -15.01
N TYR A 114 0.92 -16.47 -16.23
CA TYR A 114 -0.35 -16.23 -16.90
C TYR A 114 -1.51 -16.86 -16.15
N VAL A 115 -1.42 -18.15 -15.82
CA VAL A 115 -2.46 -18.90 -15.08
C VAL A 115 -2.75 -18.24 -13.74
N PHE A 116 -1.72 -17.91 -12.94
CA PHE A 116 -1.92 -17.23 -11.66
C PHE A 116 -2.62 -15.89 -11.82
N THR A 117 -2.25 -15.10 -12.83
CA THR A 117 -2.87 -13.80 -13.08
C THR A 117 -4.35 -13.94 -13.43
N VAL A 118 -4.71 -14.92 -14.26
CA VAL A 118 -6.12 -15.22 -14.61
C VAL A 118 -6.91 -15.69 -13.39
N VAL A 119 -6.35 -16.62 -12.59
CA VAL A 119 -7.01 -17.12 -11.37
C VAL A 119 -7.30 -15.98 -10.40
N PHE A 120 -6.34 -15.10 -10.15
CA PHE A 120 -6.55 -13.95 -9.27
C PHE A 120 -7.48 -12.89 -9.85
N ALA A 121 -7.50 -12.71 -11.18
CA ALA A 121 -8.46 -11.82 -11.83
C ALA A 121 -9.89 -12.35 -11.69
N LEU A 122 -10.11 -13.65 -11.88
CA LEU A 122 -11.41 -14.30 -11.66
C LEU A 122 -11.83 -14.21 -10.18
N GLU A 123 -10.90 -14.45 -9.27
CA GLU A 123 -11.15 -14.32 -7.84
C GLU A 123 -11.61 -12.90 -7.45
N MET A 124 -10.91 -11.88 -7.94
CA MET A 124 -11.28 -10.48 -7.74
C MET A 124 -12.64 -10.16 -8.37
N PHE A 125 -12.90 -10.65 -9.58
CA PHE A 125 -14.19 -10.48 -10.25
C PHE A 125 -15.35 -11.06 -9.43
N VAL A 126 -15.21 -12.29 -8.92
CA VAL A 126 -16.23 -12.92 -8.07
C VAL A 126 -16.47 -12.10 -6.79
N LYS A 127 -15.42 -11.59 -6.16
CA LYS A 127 -15.54 -10.74 -4.97
C LYS A 127 -16.22 -9.41 -5.24
N VAL A 128 -15.89 -8.76 -6.35
CA VAL A 128 -16.52 -7.50 -6.77
C VAL A 128 -18.00 -7.70 -7.06
N VAL A 129 -18.37 -8.83 -7.68
CA VAL A 129 -19.77 -9.18 -7.93
C VAL A 129 -20.53 -9.47 -6.63
N ALA A 130 -19.91 -10.19 -5.69
CA ALA A 130 -20.49 -10.53 -4.40
C ALA A 130 -20.70 -9.29 -3.49
N ALA A 131 -19.64 -8.49 -3.30
CA ALA A 131 -19.63 -7.35 -2.39
C ALA A 131 -20.24 -6.07 -2.97
N GLY A 132 -20.33 -5.96 -4.30
CA GLY A 132 -20.76 -4.74 -4.98
C GLY A 132 -19.63 -3.76 -5.22
N MET A 133 -19.66 -3.16 -6.42
CA MET A 133 -18.50 -2.49 -7.00
C MET A 133 -18.22 -1.13 -6.36
N LEU A 134 -19.21 -0.25 -6.17
CA LEU A 134 -18.94 1.16 -5.81
C LEU A 134 -19.93 1.79 -4.82
N TYR A 135 -21.15 1.28 -4.68
CA TYR A 135 -22.15 1.83 -3.76
C TYR A 135 -22.88 0.68 -3.06
N GLY A 136 -23.05 0.82 -1.74
CA GLY A 136 -23.54 -0.17 -0.79
C GLY A 136 -22.80 -0.02 0.54
N HIS A 137 -23.49 -0.16 1.68
CA HIS A 137 -22.90 0.00 3.03
C HIS A 137 -21.69 -0.93 3.29
N ASN A 138 -21.53 -2.00 2.49
CA ASN A 138 -20.42 -2.96 2.50
C ASN A 138 -19.62 -2.98 1.17
N ALA A 139 -19.46 -1.86 0.47
CA ALA A 139 -18.79 -1.82 -0.82
C ALA A 139 -17.32 -2.31 -0.74
N TYR A 140 -16.86 -3.06 -1.76
CA TYR A 140 -15.53 -3.69 -1.80
C TYR A 140 -14.37 -2.70 -1.55
N PHE A 141 -14.52 -1.45 -2.00
CA PHE A 141 -13.50 -0.40 -1.87
C PHE A 141 -13.52 0.37 -0.54
N THR A 142 -14.39 0.04 0.43
CA THR A 142 -14.35 0.71 1.75
C THR A 142 -13.22 0.19 2.64
N SER A 143 -12.76 -1.05 2.42
CA SER A 143 -11.67 -1.67 3.17
C SER A 143 -10.34 -1.47 2.45
N GLY A 144 -9.37 -0.81 3.09
CA GLY A 144 -8.03 -0.56 2.54
C GLY A 144 -7.29 -1.83 2.07
N TRP A 145 -7.51 -2.95 2.77
CA TRP A 145 -6.93 -4.25 2.41
C TRP A 145 -7.46 -4.79 1.08
N ASN A 146 -8.76 -4.62 0.80
CA ASN A 146 -9.37 -5.01 -0.47
C ASN A 146 -8.91 -4.11 -1.62
N ILE A 147 -8.75 -2.79 -1.36
CA ILE A 147 -8.17 -1.85 -2.34
C ILE A 147 -6.75 -2.28 -2.71
N MET A 148 -5.93 -2.64 -1.73
CA MET A 148 -4.56 -3.12 -1.99
C MET A 148 -4.57 -4.39 -2.85
N ASP A 149 -5.42 -5.37 -2.53
CA ASP A 149 -5.54 -6.60 -3.32
C ASP A 149 -5.97 -6.32 -4.77
N GLY A 150 -7.01 -5.48 -4.94
CA GLY A 150 -7.54 -5.07 -6.24
C GLY A 150 -6.50 -4.31 -7.07
N SER A 151 -5.73 -3.40 -6.46
CA SER A 151 -4.67 -2.67 -7.14
C SER A 151 -3.59 -3.61 -7.69
N LEU A 152 -3.19 -4.62 -6.91
CA LEU A 152 -2.20 -5.61 -7.34
C LEU A 152 -2.73 -6.49 -8.48
N VAL A 153 -4.03 -6.79 -8.53
CA VAL A 153 -4.66 -7.53 -9.63
C VAL A 153 -4.71 -6.68 -10.89
N ILE A 154 -5.12 -5.41 -10.78
CA ILE A 154 -5.16 -4.47 -11.91
C ILE A 154 -3.77 -4.28 -12.51
N ILE A 155 -2.75 -4.05 -11.68
CA ILE A 155 -1.36 -3.94 -12.14
C ILE A 155 -0.92 -5.21 -12.90
N SER A 156 -1.31 -6.39 -12.41
CA SER A 156 -0.99 -7.67 -13.06
C SER A 156 -1.69 -7.85 -14.42
N ILE A 157 -2.93 -7.36 -14.56
CA ILE A 157 -3.65 -7.36 -15.84
C ILE A 157 -3.00 -6.39 -16.83
N ILE A 158 -2.62 -5.20 -16.37
CA ILE A 158 -1.93 -4.20 -17.21
C ILE A 158 -0.58 -4.75 -17.68
N ASP A 159 0.20 -5.38 -16.80
CA ASP A 159 1.48 -6.02 -17.13
C ASP A 159 1.30 -7.09 -18.23
N LEU A 160 0.28 -7.93 -18.11
CA LEU A 160 -0.06 -8.93 -19.11
C LEU A 160 -0.44 -8.28 -20.46
N LEU A 161 -1.31 -7.27 -20.44
CA LEU A 161 -1.74 -6.57 -21.64
C LEU A 161 -0.58 -5.87 -22.35
N MET A 162 0.30 -5.21 -21.57
CA MET A 162 1.50 -4.56 -22.10
C MET A 162 2.46 -5.58 -22.71
N SER A 163 2.62 -6.75 -22.08
CA SER A 163 3.45 -7.84 -22.60
C SER A 163 2.96 -8.37 -23.95
N LEU A 164 1.65 -8.34 -24.21
CA LEU A 164 1.06 -8.76 -25.49
C LEU A 164 1.18 -7.72 -26.60
N ILE A 165 1.27 -6.42 -26.26
CA ILE A 165 1.30 -5.31 -27.23
C ILE A 165 2.75 -4.89 -27.57
N SER A 166 3.74 -5.33 -26.80
CA SER A 166 5.11 -4.80 -26.82
C SER A 166 6.00 -5.15 -28.02
N GLU A 167 5.44 -5.65 -29.13
CA GLU A 167 6.20 -6.12 -30.31
C GLU A 167 7.07 -5.06 -31.01
N SER A 168 6.98 -3.75 -30.73
CA SER A 168 7.56 -2.74 -31.63
C SER A 168 8.21 -1.46 -31.07
N SER A 169 8.40 -1.25 -29.75
CA SER A 169 8.98 0.03 -29.27
C SER A 169 9.96 -0.03 -28.08
N PRO A 170 11.14 0.63 -28.19
CA PRO A 170 12.16 0.64 -27.13
C PRO A 170 11.74 1.37 -25.85
N ARG A 171 10.75 2.27 -25.91
CA ARG A 171 10.18 2.91 -24.71
C ARG A 171 9.42 1.92 -23.83
N ILE A 172 8.91 0.83 -24.41
CA ILE A 172 8.10 -0.17 -23.70
C ILE A 172 8.99 -1.04 -22.81
N PHE A 173 10.27 -1.27 -23.18
CA PHE A 173 11.23 -2.01 -22.35
C PHE A 173 11.45 -1.39 -20.97
N GLY A 174 11.44 -0.05 -20.85
CA GLY A 174 11.57 0.64 -19.56
C GLY A 174 10.34 0.43 -18.68
N ILE A 175 9.16 0.49 -19.28
CA ILE A 175 7.87 0.31 -18.60
C ILE A 175 7.70 -1.14 -18.14
N LEU A 176 8.05 -2.11 -18.98
CA LEU A 176 8.05 -3.53 -18.64
C LEU A 176 8.94 -3.82 -17.43
N ARG A 177 10.09 -3.13 -17.28
CA ARG A 177 10.95 -3.29 -16.09
C ARG A 177 10.23 -2.89 -14.80
N VAL A 178 9.43 -1.83 -14.82
CA VAL A 178 8.68 -1.39 -13.63
C VAL A 178 7.59 -2.40 -13.29
N PHE A 179 6.80 -2.85 -14.27
CA PHE A 179 5.80 -3.88 -14.03
C PHE A 179 6.42 -5.20 -13.56
N ARG A 180 7.62 -5.52 -14.07
CA ARG A 180 8.45 -6.63 -13.62
C ARG A 180 8.86 -6.54 -12.14
N LEU A 181 9.02 -5.33 -11.61
CA LEU A 181 9.23 -5.12 -10.18
C LEU A 181 7.91 -5.20 -9.41
N LEU A 182 6.82 -4.63 -9.94
CA LEU A 182 5.52 -4.66 -9.27
C LEU A 182 4.98 -6.09 -9.09
N ARG A 183 5.27 -7.02 -10.00
CA ARG A 183 4.92 -8.45 -9.78
C ARG A 183 5.61 -9.08 -8.58
N SER A 184 6.75 -8.56 -8.10
CA SER A 184 7.39 -9.06 -6.89
C SER A 184 6.65 -8.69 -5.61
N LEU A 185 5.64 -7.82 -5.71
CA LEU A 185 4.74 -7.43 -4.62
C LEU A 185 3.56 -8.39 -4.43
N ARG A 186 3.35 -9.36 -5.35
CA ARG A 186 2.29 -10.38 -5.22
C ARG A 186 2.28 -11.12 -3.87
N PRO A 187 3.42 -11.45 -3.23
CA PRO A 187 3.43 -12.05 -1.90
C PRO A 187 2.72 -11.20 -0.84
N LEU A 188 2.63 -9.88 -1.00
CA LEU A 188 1.92 -9.00 -0.06
C LEU A 188 0.43 -9.36 0.08
N ARG A 189 -0.16 -10.03 -0.91
CA ARG A 189 -1.54 -10.53 -0.82
C ARG A 189 -1.74 -11.53 0.30
N VAL A 190 -0.67 -12.19 0.79
CA VAL A 190 -0.74 -13.08 1.95
C VAL A 190 -1.21 -12.33 3.20
N ILE A 191 -0.81 -11.06 3.35
CA ILE A 191 -1.24 -10.19 4.44
C ILE A 191 -2.76 -10.01 4.40
N ASN A 192 -3.33 -9.89 3.20
CA ASN A 192 -4.78 -9.75 3.03
C ASN A 192 -5.58 -11.00 3.39
N ARG A 193 -4.96 -12.19 3.35
CA ARG A 193 -5.62 -13.48 3.61
C ARG A 193 -5.37 -14.02 5.01
N ALA A 194 -4.23 -13.70 5.60
CA ALA A 194 -3.88 -14.15 6.94
C ALA A 194 -4.28 -13.10 7.98
N PRO A 195 -5.37 -13.30 8.76
CA PRO A 195 -5.82 -12.32 9.76
C PRO A 195 -4.78 -12.06 10.84
N GLY A 196 -3.98 -13.08 11.21
CA GLY A 196 -2.86 -12.92 12.14
C GLY A 196 -1.80 -11.94 11.63
N LEU A 197 -1.51 -11.96 10.32
CA LEU A 197 -0.53 -11.06 9.73
C LEU A 197 -1.07 -9.62 9.60
N LYS A 198 -2.37 -9.44 9.34
CA LYS A 198 -3.02 -8.12 9.40
C LYS A 198 -2.85 -7.48 10.76
N LEU A 199 -3.12 -8.22 11.83
CA LEU A 199 -2.98 -7.73 13.20
C LEU A 199 -1.54 -7.30 13.51
N VAL A 200 -0.56 -8.08 13.06
CA VAL A 200 0.86 -7.73 13.22
C VAL A 200 1.19 -6.45 12.46
N VAL A 201 0.78 -6.33 11.19
CA VAL A 201 1.04 -5.11 10.40
C VAL A 201 0.34 -3.89 11.01
N GLN A 202 -0.91 -4.04 11.47
CA GLN A 202 -1.66 -2.95 12.10
C GLN A 202 -1.02 -2.48 13.40
N THR A 203 -0.56 -3.40 14.26
CA THR A 203 0.13 -3.05 15.51
C THR A 203 1.48 -2.37 15.25
N LEU A 204 2.22 -2.80 14.21
CA LEU A 204 3.43 -2.12 13.75
C LEU A 204 3.13 -0.69 13.28
N LEU A 205 2.14 -0.50 12.41
CA LEU A 205 1.74 0.82 11.92
C LEU A 205 1.25 1.73 13.06
N SER A 206 0.49 1.19 14.02
CA SER A 206 0.06 1.94 15.19
C SER A 206 1.23 2.38 16.07
N SER A 207 2.27 1.55 16.19
CA SER A 207 3.48 1.85 16.97
C SER A 207 4.40 2.85 16.26
N LEU A 208 4.34 2.91 14.93
CA LEU A 208 5.12 3.88 14.14
C LEU A 208 4.63 5.33 14.31
N ARG A 209 3.34 5.54 14.60
CA ARG A 209 2.78 6.88 14.79
C ARG A 209 3.50 7.69 15.88
N PRO A 210 3.65 7.23 17.14
CA PRO A 210 4.39 7.99 18.15
C PRO A 210 5.89 8.11 17.84
N ILE A 211 6.47 7.13 17.15
CA ILE A 211 7.88 7.16 16.71
C ILE A 211 8.11 8.25 15.65
N GLY A 212 7.09 8.58 14.87
CA GLY A 212 7.15 9.60 13.81
C GLY A 212 7.68 10.95 14.30
N ASN A 213 7.27 11.39 15.49
CA ASN A 213 7.73 12.66 16.07
C ASN A 213 9.24 12.65 16.33
N ILE A 214 9.78 11.55 16.85
CA ILE A 214 11.22 11.38 17.10
C ILE A 214 11.98 11.36 15.76
N VAL A 215 11.44 10.66 14.75
CA VAL A 215 12.04 10.58 13.41
C VAL A 215 12.15 11.96 12.76
N VAL A 216 11.14 12.84 12.91
CA VAL A 216 11.17 14.21 12.37
C VAL A 216 12.28 15.04 13.02
N ILE A 217 12.46 14.93 14.35
CA ILE A 217 13.54 15.61 15.07
C ILE A 217 14.90 15.10 14.60
N CYS A 218 15.07 13.77 14.52
CA CYS A 218 16.29 13.15 14.00
C CYS A 218 16.59 13.57 12.56
N TRP A 219 15.57 13.63 11.70
CA TRP A 219 15.73 14.05 10.31
C TRP A 219 16.19 15.50 10.20
N THR A 220 15.63 16.40 11.03
CA THR A 220 16.06 17.80 11.11
C THR A 220 17.53 17.91 11.52
N PHE A 221 17.94 17.14 12.52
CA PHE A 221 19.31 17.12 13.00
C PHE A 221 20.30 16.63 11.93
N PHE A 222 19.95 15.56 11.20
CA PHE A 222 20.74 15.09 10.06
C PHE A 222 20.86 16.13 8.95
N ILE A 223 19.83 16.95 8.71
CA ILE A 223 19.92 18.04 7.73
C ILE A 223 20.92 19.11 8.19
N ILE A 224 20.89 19.53 9.45
CA ILE A 224 21.82 20.54 9.98
C ILE A 224 23.27 20.05 9.82
N PHE A 225 23.56 18.82 10.22
CA PHE A 225 24.90 18.25 10.04
C PHE A 225 25.24 17.99 8.58
N GLY A 226 24.27 17.64 7.73
CA GLY A 226 24.46 17.53 6.29
C GLY A 226 24.91 18.86 5.68
N ILE A 227 24.26 19.97 6.05
CA ILE A 227 24.64 21.32 5.61
C ILE A 227 26.04 21.66 6.11
N LEU A 228 26.34 21.42 7.39
CA LEU A 228 27.68 21.66 7.95
C LEU A 228 28.74 20.82 7.24
N GLY A 229 28.46 19.54 6.96
CA GLY A 229 29.35 18.66 6.21
C GLY A 229 29.61 19.16 4.80
N VAL A 230 28.59 19.67 4.11
CA VAL A 230 28.78 20.31 2.79
C VAL A 230 29.63 21.56 2.92
N GLN A 231 29.41 22.44 3.91
CA GLN A 231 30.22 23.65 4.05
C GLN A 231 31.68 23.35 4.37
N LEU A 232 31.95 22.30 5.16
CA LEU A 232 33.32 21.94 5.57
C LEU A 232 34.08 21.15 4.49
N PHE A 233 33.39 20.24 3.80
CA PHE A 233 34.04 19.26 2.93
C PHE A 233 33.72 19.42 1.44
N LYS A 234 33.00 20.47 1.05
CA LYS A 234 32.72 20.74 -0.37
C LYS A 234 34.04 20.92 -1.13
N GLY A 235 34.30 19.97 -2.02
CA GLY A 235 35.46 19.99 -2.91
C GLY A 235 36.75 19.44 -2.32
N THR A 236 36.74 18.88 -1.10
CA THR A 236 37.94 18.30 -0.48
C THR A 236 38.12 16.81 -0.75
N PHE A 237 37.06 16.11 -1.19
CA PHE A 237 37.08 14.66 -1.44
C PHE A 237 37.47 14.25 -2.87
N TYR A 238 38.01 15.18 -3.68
CA TYR A 238 38.58 14.80 -4.97
C TYR A 238 39.95 14.17 -4.77
N TYR A 239 40.18 13.01 -5.38
CA TYR A 239 41.48 12.36 -5.43
C TYR A 239 41.83 11.96 -6.86
N CYS A 240 43.12 11.86 -7.16
CA CYS A 240 43.63 11.37 -8.44
C CYS A 240 43.96 9.89 -8.30
N ASP A 241 43.49 9.04 -9.22
CA ASP A 241 43.80 7.60 -9.23
C ASP A 241 44.73 7.28 -10.40
N GLY A 242 45.83 6.56 -10.15
CA GLY A 242 46.83 6.25 -11.16
C GLY A 242 48.13 5.64 -10.61
N PRO A 243 48.95 5.01 -11.47
CA PRO A 243 50.09 4.20 -11.05
C PRO A 243 51.24 4.98 -10.39
N ASN A 244 51.36 6.31 -10.60
CA ASN A 244 52.42 7.14 -10.00
C ASN A 244 51.93 8.58 -9.63
N ILE A 245 51.13 8.69 -8.58
CA ILE A 245 50.54 9.98 -8.11
C ILE A 245 51.47 10.85 -7.22
N LYS A 246 52.74 10.47 -7.03
CA LYS A 246 53.65 11.13 -6.05
C LYS A 246 53.93 12.61 -6.32
N HIS A 247 53.73 13.09 -7.56
CA HIS A 247 54.03 14.47 -7.96
C HIS A 247 52.78 15.30 -8.31
N VAL A 248 51.58 14.73 -8.18
CA VAL A 248 50.33 15.41 -8.51
C VAL A 248 49.86 16.21 -7.30
N ARG A 249 49.80 17.55 -7.41
CA ARG A 249 49.36 18.42 -6.30
C ARG A 249 48.02 19.08 -6.55
N ASN A 250 47.71 19.37 -7.81
CA ASN A 250 46.47 20.05 -8.19
C ASN A 250 45.66 19.24 -9.21
N LYS A 251 44.37 19.58 -9.35
CA LYS A 251 43.47 19.00 -10.35
C LYS A 251 44.03 19.11 -11.78
N THR A 252 44.67 20.22 -12.11
CA THR A 252 45.28 20.46 -13.42
C THR A 252 46.41 19.48 -13.70
N ASP A 253 47.23 19.14 -12.71
CA ASP A 253 48.32 18.17 -12.84
C ASP A 253 47.76 16.76 -13.07
N CYS A 254 46.69 16.42 -12.35
CA CYS A 254 46.00 15.14 -12.52
C CYS A 254 45.39 14.99 -13.93
N ILE A 255 44.84 16.06 -14.50
CA ILE A 255 44.25 16.06 -15.85
C ILE A 255 45.34 16.09 -16.94
N ALA A 256 46.50 16.68 -16.64
CA ALA A 256 47.62 16.79 -17.58
C ALA A 256 48.48 15.51 -17.66
N ASP A 257 48.45 14.63 -16.64
CA ASP A 257 49.12 13.34 -16.71
C ASP A 257 48.38 12.41 -17.68
N LYS A 258 48.94 12.25 -18.89
CA LYS A 258 48.39 11.42 -19.98
C LYS A 258 48.80 9.95 -19.90
N ARG A 259 49.44 9.51 -18.80
CA ARG A 259 49.98 8.16 -18.66
C ARG A 259 48.96 7.16 -18.13
#